data_AF-A0A941Q4S1-F1
#
_entry.id   AF-A0A941Q4S1-F1
#
_cell.length_a   1.000
_cell.length_b   1.000
_cell.length_c   1.000
_cell.angle_alpha   90.00
_cell.angle_beta   90.00
_cell.angle_gamma   90.00
#
_symmetry.space_group_name_H-M   'P 1'
#
loop_
_entity.id
_entity.type
_entity.pdbx_description
1 polymer ?
#
loop_
_entity_poly.entity_id
_entity_poly.type
_entity_poly.pdbx_seq_one_letter_code
_entity_poly.pdbx_strand_id
1 'polypeptide(L)'
;MAAKKLAPRKTPPVPPDEALRRFAVLENAIRQNAYQIDEIESALGMYLIGFHYGWKVLHLVHSKRTIAKYERLLGIKVREAFDEFGPDADRTNAYKIIQSATSFWKLVSGDEKAPIQLDKRTLID
;
A
#
# COMPACT_ATOMS: atom_id res chain seq x y z
N MET A 1 16.64 14.13 -21.86
CA MET A 1 17.03 12.87 -21.20
C MET A 1 16.25 11.74 -21.83
N ALA A 2 16.91 10.66 -22.27
CA ALA A 2 16.23 9.49 -22.82
C ALA A 2 15.45 8.77 -21.70
N ALA A 3 14.20 8.35 -21.97
CA ALA A 3 13.41 7.62 -20.99
C ALA A 3 14.11 6.29 -20.64
N LYS A 4 14.39 6.08 -19.34
CA LYS A 4 14.97 4.83 -18.83
C LYS A 4 14.01 3.68 -19.17
N LYS A 5 14.50 2.64 -19.85
CA LYS A 5 13.71 1.46 -20.18
C LYS A 5 13.28 0.78 -18.88
N LEU A 6 11.98 0.65 -18.66
CA LEU A 6 11.45 0.00 -17.45
C LEU A 6 11.83 -1.48 -17.46
N ALA A 7 12.20 -2.00 -16.28
CA ALA A 7 12.46 -3.41 -16.09
C ALA A 7 11.20 -4.25 -16.42
N PRO A 8 11.35 -5.51 -16.86
CA PRO A 8 10.22 -6.39 -17.09
C PRO A 8 9.38 -6.53 -15.81
N ARG A 9 8.05 -6.47 -15.95
CA ARG A 9 7.12 -6.60 -14.82
C ARG A 9 7.01 -8.09 -14.46
N LYS A 10 7.19 -8.42 -13.18
CA LYS A 10 7.04 -9.78 -12.63
C LYS A 10 5.56 -10.20 -12.56
N THR A 11 4.70 -9.23 -12.27
CA THR A 11 3.28 -9.46 -11.95
C THR A 11 2.45 -9.47 -13.22
N PRO A 12 1.60 -10.49 -13.44
CA PRO A 12 0.70 -10.51 -14.58
C PRO A 12 -0.33 -9.37 -14.50
N PRO A 13 -0.91 -8.95 -15.64
CA PRO A 13 -1.99 -7.97 -15.63
C PRO A 13 -3.21 -8.50 -14.86
N VAL A 14 -3.94 -7.58 -14.25
CA VAL A 14 -5.18 -7.90 -13.53
C VAL A 14 -6.23 -8.43 -14.52
N PRO A 15 -6.94 -9.53 -14.19
CA PRO A 15 -8.06 -10.01 -15.00
C PRO A 15 -9.13 -8.93 -15.24
N PRO A 16 -9.81 -8.88 -16.40
CA PRO A 16 -10.74 -7.80 -16.72
C PRO A 16 -11.90 -7.62 -15.73
N ASP A 17 -12.49 -8.71 -15.25
CA ASP A 17 -13.59 -8.68 -14.29
C ASP A 17 -13.14 -8.08 -12.94
N GLU A 18 -11.94 -8.44 -12.50
CA GLU A 18 -11.32 -7.92 -11.30
C GLU A 18 -10.94 -6.44 -11.46
N ALA A 19 -10.43 -6.05 -12.63
CA ALA A 19 -10.14 -4.65 -12.94
C ALA A 19 -11.40 -3.77 -12.87
N LEU A 20 -12.53 -4.27 -13.38
CA LEU A 20 -13.83 -3.57 -13.28
C LEU A 20 -14.30 -3.42 -11.84
N ARG A 21 -14.18 -4.48 -11.02
CA ARG A 21 -14.51 -4.40 -9.58
C ARG A 21 -13.67 -3.36 -8.87
N ARG A 22 -12.36 -3.35 -9.11
CA ARG A 22 -11.44 -2.35 -8.53
C ARG A 22 -11.77 -0.94 -8.97
N PHE A 23 -12.05 -0.75 -10.26
CA PHE A 23 -12.44 0.54 -10.79
C PHE A 23 -13.74 1.06 -10.17
N ALA A 24 -14.73 0.19 -9.96
CA ALA A 24 -15.98 0.58 -9.31
C ALA A 24 -15.77 1.11 -7.88
N VAL A 25 -14.82 0.56 -7.12
CA VAL A 25 -14.46 1.09 -5.79
C VAL A 25 -13.86 2.50 -5.90
N LEU A 26 -12.93 2.71 -6.84
CA LEU A 26 -12.32 4.03 -7.07
C LEU A 26 -13.39 5.06 -7.44
N GLU A 27 -14.27 4.73 -8.40
CA GLU A 27 -15.31 5.61 -8.90
C GLU A 27 -16.33 5.95 -7.80
N ASN A 28 -16.73 4.95 -7.00
CA ASN A 28 -17.63 5.17 -5.87
C ASN A 28 -17.00 6.08 -4.81
N ALA A 29 -15.68 5.99 -4.58
CA ALA A 29 -14.98 6.87 -3.64
C ALA A 29 -14.92 8.31 -4.15
N ILE A 30 -14.67 8.52 -5.44
CA ILE A 30 -14.60 9.86 -6.07
C ILE A 30 -15.96 10.57 -6.07
N ARG A 31 -17.05 9.83 -6.26
CA ARG A 31 -18.41 10.39 -6.37
C ARG A 31 -19.04 10.75 -5.02
N GLN A 32 -18.33 10.58 -3.91
CA GLN A 32 -18.82 10.95 -2.58
C GLN A 32 -18.90 12.47 -2.42
N ASN A 33 -19.89 12.94 -1.67
CA ASN A 33 -20.01 14.34 -1.31
C ASN A 33 -19.21 14.62 -0.03
N ALA A 34 -18.48 15.75 0.01
CA ALA A 34 -17.84 16.32 1.20
C ALA A 34 -16.56 15.64 1.74
N TYR A 35 -15.50 15.55 0.92
CA TYR A 35 -14.13 15.25 1.36
C TYR A 35 -13.10 16.17 0.74
N GLN A 36 -11.92 16.25 1.37
CA GLN A 36 -10.78 16.98 0.81
C GLN A 36 -10.12 16.12 -0.30
N ILE A 37 -9.76 16.76 -1.41
CA ILE A 37 -9.26 16.06 -2.62
C ILE A 37 -7.96 15.30 -2.33
N ASP A 38 -7.07 15.88 -1.54
CA ASP A 38 -5.78 15.28 -1.14
C ASP A 38 -5.96 13.97 -0.35
N GLU A 39 -6.99 13.90 0.49
CA GLU A 39 -7.32 12.68 1.24
C GLU A 39 -7.84 11.56 0.34
N ILE A 40 -8.66 11.92 -0.65
CA ILE A 40 -9.16 10.97 -1.66
C ILE A 40 -8.00 10.47 -2.52
N GLU A 41 -7.18 11.36 -3.09
CA GLU A 41 -5.99 10.98 -3.87
C GLU A 41 -5.09 10.01 -3.12
N SER A 42 -4.83 10.29 -1.84
CA SER A 42 -4.02 9.43 -0.99
C SER A 42 -4.68 8.08 -0.72
N ALA A 43 -5.99 8.04 -0.51
CA ALA A 43 -6.74 6.80 -0.30
C ALA A 43 -6.78 5.94 -1.57
N LEU A 44 -7.03 6.53 -2.74
CA LEU A 44 -6.99 5.83 -4.03
C LEU A 44 -5.59 5.28 -4.31
N GLY A 45 -4.55 6.06 -4.01
CA GLY A 45 -3.16 5.60 -4.07
C GLY A 45 -2.91 4.38 -3.19
N MET A 46 -3.33 4.42 -1.92
CA MET A 46 -3.25 3.27 -1.00
C MET A 46 -3.99 2.05 -1.57
N TYR A 47 -5.18 2.24 -2.13
CA TYR A 47 -5.99 1.16 -2.69
C TYR A 47 -5.28 0.46 -3.85
N LEU A 48 -4.76 1.23 -4.79
CA LEU A 48 -4.07 0.69 -5.97
C LEU A 48 -2.81 -0.08 -5.59
N ILE A 49 -1.97 0.47 -4.70
CA ILE A 49 -0.72 -0.18 -4.30
C ILE A 49 -0.95 -1.35 -3.34
N GLY A 50 -2.08 -1.39 -2.64
CA GLY A 50 -2.45 -2.47 -1.72
C GLY A 50 -2.44 -3.85 -2.38
N PHE A 51 -2.92 -3.94 -3.63
CA PHE A 51 -2.89 -5.18 -4.40
C PHE A 51 -1.49 -5.66 -4.77
N HIS A 52 -0.50 -4.78 -4.76
CA HIS A 52 0.88 -5.10 -5.10
C HIS A 52 1.71 -5.45 -3.86
N TYR A 53 1.47 -4.76 -2.74
CA TYR A 53 2.33 -4.88 -1.56
C TYR A 53 1.68 -5.58 -0.37
N GLY A 54 0.35 -5.67 -0.33
CA GLY A 54 -0.40 -6.31 0.75
C GLY A 54 -0.59 -5.42 1.98
N TRP A 55 -1.53 -5.79 2.84
CA TRP A 55 -1.97 -4.94 3.95
C TRP A 55 -0.93 -4.78 5.05
N LYS A 56 0.01 -5.73 5.23
CA LYS A 56 1.08 -5.59 6.24
C LYS A 56 2.05 -4.48 5.86
N VAL A 57 2.38 -4.36 4.57
CA VAL A 57 3.20 -3.24 4.08
C VAL A 57 2.46 -1.92 4.31
N LEU A 58 1.18 -1.83 3.96
CA LEU A 58 0.39 -0.62 4.18
C LEU A 58 0.38 -0.18 5.65
N HIS A 59 0.23 -1.12 6.59
CA HIS A 59 0.25 -0.85 8.03
C HIS A 59 1.62 -0.42 8.57
N LEU A 60 2.71 -0.74 7.88
CA LEU A 60 4.02 -0.23 8.24
C LEU A 60 4.23 1.20 7.73
N VAL A 61 3.74 1.52 6.53
CA VAL A 61 3.96 2.83 5.89
C VAL A 61 2.96 3.89 6.37
N HIS A 62 1.75 3.48 6.77
CA HIS A 62 0.69 4.38 7.21
C HIS A 62 0.34 4.16 8.68
N SER A 63 0.04 5.25 9.38
CA SER A 63 -0.47 5.17 10.75
C SER A 63 -1.83 4.47 10.80
N LYS A 64 -2.17 3.85 11.93
CA LYS A 64 -3.50 3.27 12.18
C LYS A 64 -4.64 4.27 11.93
N ARG A 65 -4.44 5.55 12.30
CA ARG A 65 -5.41 6.63 12.06
C ARG A 65 -5.61 6.88 10.57
N THR A 66 -4.53 6.89 9.80
CA THR A 66 -4.54 7.08 8.35
C THR A 66 -5.27 5.92 7.66
N ILE A 67 -4.94 4.67 8.01
CA ILE A 67 -5.63 3.50 7.45
C ILE A 67 -7.12 3.55 7.76
N ALA A 68 -7.52 3.80 9.00
CA ALA A 68 -8.92 3.90 9.38
C ALA A 68 -9.66 5.01 8.63
N LYS A 69 -8.98 6.12 8.32
CA LYS A 69 -9.54 7.19 7.48
C LYS A 69 -9.77 6.70 6.05
N TYR A 70 -8.76 6.09 5.44
CA TYR A 70 -8.84 5.64 4.05
C TYR A 70 -9.83 4.48 3.87
N GLU A 71 -9.93 3.56 4.84
CA GLU A 71 -10.98 2.53 4.85
C GLU A 71 -12.38 3.13 4.79
N ARG A 72 -12.64 4.22 5.53
CA ARG A 72 -13.95 4.90 5.49
C ARG A 72 -14.20 5.58 4.17
N LEU A 73 -13.20 6.26 3.61
CA LEU A 73 -13.32 6.93 2.30
C LEU A 73 -13.58 5.93 1.18
N LEU A 74 -12.93 4.76 1.23
CA LEU A 74 -13.05 3.74 0.17
C LEU A 74 -14.22 2.77 0.41
N GLY A 75 -14.77 2.71 1.62
CA GLY A 75 -15.80 1.72 1.98
C GLY A 75 -15.28 0.29 2.02
N ILE A 76 -14.02 0.07 2.42
CA ILE A 76 -13.37 -1.25 2.45
C ILE A 76 -12.73 -1.54 3.81
N LYS A 77 -12.33 -2.79 4.01
CA LYS A 77 -11.37 -3.20 5.04
C LYS A 77 -10.08 -3.66 4.41
N VAL A 78 -8.96 -3.00 4.71
CA VAL A 78 -7.69 -3.29 4.01
C VAL A 78 -7.20 -4.72 4.25
N ARG A 79 -7.51 -5.30 5.42
CA ARG A 79 -7.14 -6.68 5.77
C ARG A 79 -8.01 -7.74 5.07
N GLU A 80 -9.14 -7.33 4.52
CA GLU A 80 -10.07 -8.18 3.76
C GLU A 80 -9.90 -7.96 2.25
N ALA A 81 -9.55 -6.74 1.84
CA ALA A 81 -9.39 -6.35 0.45
C ALA A 81 -8.04 -6.78 -0.15
N PHE A 82 -7.01 -6.97 0.68
CA PHE A 82 -5.66 -7.28 0.23
C PHE A 82 -5.10 -8.50 0.93
N ASP A 83 -4.20 -9.20 0.26
CA ASP A 83 -3.39 -10.26 0.86
C ASP A 83 -2.45 -9.70 1.93
N GLU A 84 -1.95 -10.59 2.79
CA GLU A 84 -0.96 -10.24 3.80
C GLU A 84 0.28 -9.57 3.18
N PHE A 85 0.80 -10.20 2.14
CA PHE A 85 1.85 -9.67 1.28
C PHE A 85 1.42 -9.86 -0.17
N GLY A 86 1.46 -8.77 -0.93
CA GLY A 86 1.18 -8.82 -2.36
C GLY A 86 2.37 -9.36 -3.18
N PRO A 87 2.16 -9.60 -4.49
CA PRO A 87 3.15 -10.22 -5.38
C PRO A 87 4.44 -9.41 -5.57
N ASP A 88 4.41 -8.11 -5.29
CA ASP A 88 5.51 -7.16 -5.42
C ASP A 88 6.08 -6.73 -4.04
N ALA A 89 5.61 -7.32 -2.93
CA ALA A 89 6.00 -6.89 -1.58
C ALA A 89 7.53 -6.99 -1.36
N ASP A 90 8.17 -8.02 -1.91
CA ASP A 90 9.61 -8.30 -1.84
C ASP A 90 10.51 -7.15 -2.32
N ARG A 91 9.99 -6.29 -3.20
CA ARG A 91 10.69 -5.10 -3.72
C ARG A 91 10.77 -3.96 -2.70
N THR A 92 9.98 -4.00 -1.64
CA THR A 92 9.88 -2.92 -0.67
C THR A 92 10.83 -3.15 0.51
N ASN A 93 11.40 -2.07 1.04
CA ASN A 93 12.14 -2.14 2.30
C ASN A 93 11.21 -2.47 3.48
N ALA A 94 9.94 -2.09 3.38
CA ALA A 94 8.93 -2.43 4.37
C ALA A 94 8.81 -3.95 4.58
N TYR A 95 8.76 -4.72 3.49
CA TYR A 95 8.74 -6.17 3.55
C TYR A 95 9.95 -6.73 4.31
N LYS A 96 11.16 -6.26 3.99
CA LYS A 96 12.39 -6.70 4.67
C LYS A 96 12.37 -6.39 6.18
N ILE A 97 11.88 -5.22 6.56
CA ILE A 97 11.73 -4.85 7.98
C ILE A 97 10.71 -5.77 8.67
N ILE A 98 9.55 -5.99 8.06
CA ILE A 98 8.50 -6.84 8.64
C ILE A 98 9.01 -8.27 8.84
N GLN A 99 9.75 -8.82 7.87
CA GLN A 99 10.32 -10.18 7.95
C GLN A 99 11.39 -10.33 9.04
N SER A 100 12.04 -9.24 9.45
CA SER A 100 13.07 -9.26 10.50
C SER A 100 12.53 -8.94 11.90
N ALA A 101 11.29 -8.45 12.01
CA ALA A 101 10.67 -8.14 13.29
C ALA A 101 10.12 -9.39 13.97
N THR A 102 10.21 -9.43 15.31
CA THR A 102 9.69 -10.56 16.10
C THR A 102 8.17 -10.45 16.25
N SER A 103 7.63 -9.23 16.32
CA SER A 103 6.19 -9.01 16.39
C SER A 103 5.76 -7.87 15.48
N PHE A 104 4.97 -8.22 14.46
CA PHE A 104 4.43 -7.23 13.52
C PHE A 104 3.65 -6.10 14.22
N TRP A 105 2.79 -6.42 15.19
CA TRP A 105 1.97 -5.40 15.84
C TRP A 105 2.78 -4.47 16.74
N LYS A 106 3.86 -4.96 17.36
CA LYS A 106 4.80 -4.11 18.12
C LYS A 106 5.63 -3.22 17.20
N LEU A 107 6.00 -3.73 16.01
CA LEU A 107 6.70 -2.95 15.01
C LEU A 107 5.85 -1.76 14.53
N VAL A 108 4.58 -1.99 14.17
CA VAL A 108 3.70 -0.92 13.66
C VAL A 108 3.15 0.01 14.74
N SER A 109 3.12 -0.42 16.01
CA SER A 109 2.83 0.48 17.15
C SER A 109 4.04 1.34 17.54
N GLY A 110 5.24 0.97 17.09
CA GLY A 110 6.50 1.62 17.46
C GLY A 110 7.12 1.10 18.76
N ASP A 111 6.55 0.05 19.36
CA ASP A 111 7.06 -0.60 20.57
C ASP A 111 8.31 -1.47 20.31
N GLU A 112 8.56 -1.82 19.04
CA GLU A 112 9.76 -2.53 18.58
C GLU A 112 10.50 -1.65 17.55
N LYS A 113 11.80 -1.42 17.74
CA LYS A 113 12.61 -0.68 16.76
C LYS A 113 12.85 -1.57 15.54
N ALA A 114 12.72 -0.99 14.35
CA ALA A 114 13.04 -1.68 13.10
C ALA A 114 14.49 -2.22 13.16
N PRO A 115 14.70 -3.52 12.92
CA PRO A 115 16.04 -4.13 13.01
C PRO A 115 17.01 -3.58 11.96
N ILE A 116 16.46 -3.11 10.84
CA ILE A 116 17.21 -2.59 9.70
C ILE A 116 17.05 -1.06 9.68
N GLN A 117 18.14 -0.33 9.89
CA GLN A 117 18.18 1.11 9.62
C GLN A 117 18.26 1.31 8.10
N LEU A 118 17.19 1.85 7.51
CA LEU A 118 17.21 2.23 6.10
C LEU A 118 17.90 3.58 5.97
N ASP A 119 19.07 3.61 5.33
CA ASP A 119 19.66 4.87 4.89
C ASP A 119 18.75 5.48 3.82
N LYS A 120 18.17 6.64 4.11
CA LYS A 120 17.29 7.35 3.17
C LYS A 120 18.06 7.90 1.96
N ARG A 121 19.40 7.96 2.02
CA ARG A 121 20.26 8.57 0.99
C ARG A 121 20.58 7.66 -0.19
N THR A 122 20.50 6.34 -0.03
CA THR A 122 20.77 5.39 -1.13
C THR A 122 19.61 5.26 -2.13
N LEU A 123 18.60 6.14 -2.07
CA LEU A 123 17.38 6.09 -2.87
C LEU A 123 17.36 7.06 -4.05
N ILE A 124 18.43 7.84 -4.28
CA ILE A 124 18.48 8.88 -5.34
C ILE A 124 19.42 8.50 -6.50
N ASP A 125 20.16 7.39 -6.41
CA ASP A 125 21.09 6.94 -7.47
C ASP A 125 20.48 5.87 -8.41
#